data_AF-A0A7J9WN71-F1
#
_entry.id   AF-A0A7J9WN71-F1
#
_cell.length_a   1.000
_cell.length_b   1.000
_cell.length_c   1.000
_cell.angle_alpha   90.00
_cell.angle_beta   90.00
_cell.angle_gamma   90.00
#
_symmetry.space_group_name_H-M   'P 1'
#
loop_
_entity.id
_entity.type
_entity.pdbx_description
1 polymer ?
#
loop_
_entity_poly.entity_id
_entity_poly.type
_entity_poly.pdbx_seq_one_letter_code
_entity_poly.pdbx_strand_id
1 'polypeptide(L)'
;MRVPDGPETASLVAATAILAVPQFLHIGGAVNNDNLLNLLTALLAVVLVYVALGGTSPRTGIWVGVLLGGALLTKGFALALPPWVAAAYLLGWLRNRRARPLGFLVATGLSAAIGGWWWVRNVIVHGAIQPSVPLLPAVPGFEPDPVAYWRDLFLPWLLERWWGSFGWIDTPLPRGLVLAASALLAAGVVAALMRPTGGERVGRLDVGMLLLPTVLTLPVVGYGAWSLYTLTGQPSGIQGRYLFAGLVGIAVVVAAGYARMLPWLPALALVAAAWMNIRAVVTWSPWSGRILAVGGVVRIVFAVATLAVALRFAACPHPVPPGRES
;
A
#
# COMPACT_ATOMS: atom_id res chain seq x y z
N MET A 1 -15.07 27.83 -13.48
CA MET A 1 -14.18 26.88 -12.76
C MET A 1 -14.09 25.63 -13.65
N ARG A 2 -13.01 25.46 -14.43
CA ARG A 2 -12.85 24.24 -15.24
C ARG A 2 -12.51 23.11 -14.29
N VAL A 3 -13.29 22.03 -14.31
CA VAL A 3 -12.98 20.80 -13.60
C VAL A 3 -11.65 20.30 -14.18
N PRO A 4 -10.62 20.00 -13.37
CA PRO A 4 -9.36 19.45 -13.87
C PRO A 4 -9.65 18.19 -14.66
N ASP A 5 -8.92 17.97 -15.75
CA ASP A 5 -9.08 16.78 -16.58
C ASP A 5 -8.99 15.51 -15.69
N GLY A 6 -9.70 14.45 -16.07
CA GLY A 6 -9.81 13.20 -15.30
C GLY A 6 -8.49 12.65 -14.72
N PRO A 7 -7.31 12.77 -15.37
CA PRO A 7 -6.02 12.31 -14.84
C PRO A 7 -5.48 13.11 -13.64
N GLU A 8 -5.63 14.44 -13.64
CA GLU A 8 -5.13 15.30 -12.55
C GLU A 8 -5.95 15.10 -11.29
N THR A 9 -7.27 15.02 -11.44
CA THR A 9 -8.20 14.71 -10.35
C THR A 9 -7.90 13.35 -9.71
N ALA A 10 -7.64 12.31 -10.52
CA ALA A 10 -7.28 10.99 -10.00
C ALA A 10 -5.96 10.99 -9.23
N SER A 11 -4.96 11.74 -9.70
CA SER A 11 -3.65 11.85 -9.03
C SER A 11 -3.78 12.55 -7.67
N LEU A 12 -4.57 13.63 -7.61
CA LEU A 12 -4.83 14.38 -6.38
C LEU A 12 -5.63 13.56 -5.36
N VAL A 13 -6.59 12.77 -5.83
CA VAL A 13 -7.36 11.84 -4.99
C VAL A 13 -6.45 10.73 -4.49
N ALA A 14 -5.60 10.14 -5.32
CA ALA A 14 -4.68 9.08 -4.88
C ALA A 14 -3.74 9.58 -3.78
N ALA A 15 -3.19 10.79 -3.95
CA ALA A 15 -2.31 11.42 -2.96
C ALA A 15 -3.03 11.71 -1.63
N THR A 16 -4.29 12.16 -1.68
CA THR A 16 -5.05 12.53 -0.48
C THR A 16 -5.75 11.35 0.19
N ALA A 17 -6.15 10.30 -0.55
CA ALA A 17 -6.85 9.13 -0.04
C ALA A 17 -6.02 8.32 0.97
N ILE A 18 -4.69 8.33 0.84
CA ILE A 18 -3.77 7.69 1.80
C ILE A 18 -3.93 8.31 3.20
N LEU A 19 -4.23 9.62 3.27
CA LEU A 19 -4.47 10.31 4.55
C LEU A 19 -5.75 9.83 5.23
N ALA A 20 -6.66 9.18 4.50
CA ALA A 20 -7.87 8.58 5.05
C ALA A 20 -7.66 7.23 5.71
N VAL A 21 -6.41 6.78 5.86
CA VAL A 21 -6.03 5.55 6.58
C VAL A 21 -5.32 5.92 7.88
N PRO A 22 -6.06 6.14 8.99
CA PRO A 22 -5.46 6.56 10.26
C PRO A 22 -4.34 5.64 10.77
N GLN A 23 -4.47 4.33 10.58
CA GLN A 23 -3.44 3.38 10.97
C GLN A 23 -2.09 3.64 10.27
N PHE A 24 -2.11 4.06 9.00
CA PHE A 24 -0.89 4.40 8.27
C PHE A 24 -0.19 5.60 8.91
N LEU A 25 -0.95 6.63 9.27
CA LEU A 25 -0.44 7.81 9.97
C LEU A 25 0.05 7.49 11.39
N HIS A 26 -0.65 6.62 12.10
CA HIS A 26 -0.26 6.19 13.45
C HIS A 26 1.07 5.43 13.43
N ILE A 27 1.22 4.44 12.55
CA ILE A 27 2.47 3.69 12.40
C ILE A 27 3.60 4.58 11.86
N GLY A 28 3.28 5.50 10.94
CA GLY A 28 4.21 6.50 10.43
C GLY A 28 4.76 7.45 11.50
N GLY A 29 4.04 7.65 12.60
CA GLY A 29 4.44 8.49 13.73
C GLY A 29 5.45 7.85 14.69
N ALA A 30 5.80 6.58 14.51
CA ALA A 30 6.75 5.85 15.36
C ALA A 30 7.95 5.34 14.55
N VAL A 31 9.09 5.13 15.20
CA VAL A 31 10.26 4.51 14.54
C VAL A 31 10.03 3.00 14.43
N ASN A 32 9.84 2.51 13.20
CA ASN A 32 9.66 1.09 12.90
C ASN A 32 10.07 0.76 11.45
N ASN A 33 10.19 -0.53 11.15
CA ASN A 33 10.56 -1.02 9.82
C ASN A 33 9.42 -0.96 8.78
N ASP A 34 8.15 -0.83 9.20
CA ASP A 34 7.03 -0.66 8.26
C ASP A 34 7.19 0.67 7.50
N ASN A 35 7.65 1.74 8.15
CA ASN A 35 7.82 3.05 7.53
C ASN A 35 8.79 3.01 6.34
N LEU A 36 9.98 2.43 6.54
CA LEU A 36 10.98 2.32 5.49
C LEU A 36 10.51 1.36 4.38
N LEU A 37 9.87 0.24 4.73
CA LEU A 37 9.34 -0.69 3.75
C LEU A 37 8.27 -0.03 2.87
N ASN A 38 7.34 0.70 3.49
CA ASN A 38 6.27 1.39 2.78
C ASN A 38 6.83 2.46 1.83
N LEU A 39 7.83 3.23 2.26
CA LEU A 39 8.52 4.21 1.41
C LEU A 39 9.20 3.54 0.23
N LEU A 40 10.01 2.51 0.47
CA LEU A 40 10.75 1.82 -0.59
C LEU A 40 9.80 1.14 -1.58
N THR A 41 8.71 0.55 -1.10
CA THR A 41 7.71 -0.10 -1.97
C THR A 41 6.90 0.94 -2.76
N ALA A 42 6.60 2.10 -2.17
CA ALA A 42 5.97 3.23 -2.86
C ALA A 42 6.85 3.77 -4.00
N LEU A 43 8.14 4.00 -3.74
CA LEU A 43 9.10 4.42 -4.77
C LEU A 43 9.28 3.35 -5.83
N LEU A 44 9.34 2.08 -5.42
CA LEU A 44 9.40 0.95 -6.34
C LEU A 44 8.17 0.89 -7.24
N ALA A 45 6.96 1.16 -6.72
CA ALA A 45 5.73 1.21 -7.51
C ALA A 45 5.85 2.19 -8.69
N VAL A 46 6.40 3.39 -8.45
CA VAL A 46 6.59 4.42 -9.48
C VAL A 46 7.53 3.91 -10.58
N VAL A 47 8.67 3.32 -10.20
CA VAL A 47 9.64 2.78 -11.16
C VAL A 47 9.05 1.59 -11.92
N LEU A 48 8.30 0.71 -11.25
CA LEU A 48 7.69 -0.46 -11.89
C LEU A 48 6.53 -0.09 -12.83
N VAL A 49 5.81 1.00 -12.60
CA VAL A 49 4.88 1.56 -13.60
C VAL A 49 5.65 1.97 -14.85
N TYR A 50 6.78 2.67 -14.70
CA TYR A 50 7.63 3.03 -15.85
C TYR A 50 8.17 1.79 -16.60
N VAL A 51 8.58 0.75 -15.87
CA VAL A 51 8.99 -0.54 -16.45
C VAL A 51 7.83 -1.19 -17.22
N ALA A 52 6.64 -1.26 -16.62
CA ALA A 52 5.44 -1.85 -17.23
C ALA A 52 4.98 -1.09 -18.48
N LEU A 53 5.31 0.19 -18.61
CA LEU A 53 5.08 0.99 -19.82
C LEU A 53 6.18 0.81 -20.89
N GLY A 54 7.16 -0.06 -20.66
CA GLY A 54 8.21 -0.43 -21.61
C GLY A 54 9.60 0.14 -21.30
N GLY A 55 9.75 0.91 -20.22
CA GLY A 55 10.99 1.57 -19.80
C GLY A 55 12.05 0.63 -19.18
N THR A 56 12.45 -0.41 -19.90
CA THR A 56 13.25 -1.55 -19.39
C THR A 56 14.78 -1.35 -19.43
N SER A 57 15.25 -0.10 -19.42
CA SER A 57 16.68 0.23 -19.54
C SER A 57 17.53 -0.29 -18.36
N PRO A 58 18.86 -0.46 -18.52
CA PRO A 58 19.76 -0.79 -17.41
C PRO A 58 19.73 0.25 -16.28
N ARG A 59 19.58 1.54 -16.61
CA ARG A 59 19.44 2.62 -15.61
C ARG A 59 18.17 2.44 -14.77
N THR A 60 17.07 2.04 -15.40
CA THR A 60 15.84 1.67 -14.68
C THR A 60 16.10 0.47 -13.77
N GLY A 61 16.83 -0.54 -14.28
CA GLY A 61 17.24 -1.71 -13.51
C GLY A 61 18.02 -1.37 -12.25
N ILE A 62 18.88 -0.35 -12.28
CA ILE A 62 19.61 0.13 -11.09
C ILE A 62 18.63 0.59 -10.01
N TRP A 63 17.68 1.46 -10.37
CA TRP A 63 16.67 1.95 -9.42
C TRP A 63 15.83 0.82 -8.84
N VAL A 64 15.34 -0.09 -9.69
CA VAL A 64 14.59 -1.27 -9.23
C VAL A 64 15.41 -2.12 -8.28
N GLY A 65 16.67 -2.42 -8.64
CA GLY A 65 17.56 -3.27 -7.83
C GLY A 65 17.90 -2.65 -6.48
N VAL A 66 18.19 -1.35 -6.44
CA VAL A 66 18.47 -0.62 -5.20
C VAL A 66 17.25 -0.56 -4.30
N LEU A 67 16.07 -0.22 -4.83
CA LEU A 67 14.83 -0.12 -4.06
C LEU A 67 14.38 -1.50 -3.54
N LEU A 68 14.39 -2.53 -4.39
CA LEU A 68 14.06 -3.90 -3.98
C LEU A 68 15.08 -4.44 -2.97
N GLY A 69 16.38 -4.24 -3.21
CA GLY A 69 17.44 -4.65 -2.29
C GLY A 69 17.31 -3.99 -0.92
N GLY A 70 17.04 -2.69 -0.87
CA GLY A 70 16.75 -1.97 0.37
C GLY A 70 15.50 -2.50 1.08
N ALA A 71 14.43 -2.79 0.32
CA ALA A 71 13.21 -3.35 0.90
C ALA A 71 13.47 -4.74 1.52
N LEU A 72 14.24 -5.58 0.83
CA LEU A 72 14.66 -6.91 1.31
C LEU A 72 15.49 -6.84 2.60
N LEU A 73 16.28 -5.78 2.81
CA LEU A 73 16.98 -5.54 4.08
C LEU A 73 16.09 -5.00 5.19
N THR A 74 14.89 -4.54 4.87
CA THR A 74 14.02 -3.83 5.82
C THR A 74 13.11 -4.79 6.60
N LYS A 75 12.43 -5.72 5.89
CA LYS A 75 11.41 -6.58 6.50
C LYS A 75 11.10 -7.82 5.66
N GLY A 76 10.70 -8.91 6.30
CA GLY A 76 10.34 -10.17 5.64
C GLY A 76 9.22 -10.08 4.60
N PHE A 77 8.26 -9.17 4.75
CA PHE A 77 7.21 -8.97 3.73
C PHE A 77 7.77 -8.50 2.38
N ALA A 78 8.98 -7.95 2.34
CA ALA A 78 9.64 -7.61 1.08
C ALA A 78 9.93 -8.84 0.19
N LEU A 79 9.95 -10.05 0.75
CA LEU A 79 10.05 -11.29 -0.03
C LEU A 79 8.87 -11.53 -0.97
N ALA A 80 7.75 -10.81 -0.77
CA ALA A 80 6.62 -10.81 -1.70
C ALA A 80 6.84 -9.91 -2.94
N LEU A 81 7.88 -9.06 -2.96
CA LEU A 81 8.11 -8.08 -4.02
C LEU A 81 8.87 -8.59 -5.26
N PRO A 82 9.78 -9.59 -5.21
CA PRO A 82 10.45 -10.10 -6.41
C PRO A 82 9.49 -10.59 -7.51
N PRO A 83 8.40 -11.34 -7.23
CA PRO A 83 7.43 -11.69 -8.26
C PRO A 83 6.73 -10.48 -8.87
N TRP A 84 6.53 -9.40 -8.10
CA TRP A 84 5.99 -8.14 -8.61
C TRP A 84 6.95 -7.46 -9.59
N VAL A 85 8.25 -7.41 -9.28
CA VAL A 85 9.26 -6.92 -10.22
C VAL A 85 9.30 -7.75 -11.49
N ALA A 86 9.30 -9.08 -11.38
CA ALA A 86 9.28 -9.97 -12.53
C ALA A 86 8.04 -9.74 -13.41
N ALA A 87 6.86 -9.59 -12.81
CA ALA A 87 5.62 -9.27 -13.53
C ALA A 87 5.70 -7.92 -14.25
N ALA A 88 6.33 -6.90 -13.66
CA ALA A 88 6.55 -5.60 -14.30
C ALA A 88 7.35 -5.72 -15.59
N TYR A 89 8.49 -6.40 -15.52
CA TYR A 89 9.38 -6.60 -16.67
C TYR A 89 8.75 -7.49 -17.73
N LEU A 90 7.99 -8.51 -17.32
CA LEU A 90 7.21 -9.32 -18.25
C LEU A 90 6.17 -8.45 -18.98
N LEU A 91 5.39 -7.65 -18.28
CA LEU A 91 4.40 -6.76 -18.89
C LEU A 91 5.06 -5.73 -19.83
N GLY A 92 6.18 -5.13 -19.41
CA GLY A 92 6.97 -4.21 -20.23
C GLY A 92 7.50 -4.86 -21.50
N TRP A 93 7.99 -6.11 -21.41
CA TRP A 93 8.44 -6.89 -22.57
C TRP A 93 7.27 -7.29 -23.49
N LEU A 94 6.13 -7.69 -22.92
CA LEU A 94 4.94 -8.02 -23.71
C LEU A 94 4.48 -6.84 -24.56
N ARG A 95 4.60 -5.61 -24.03
CA ARG A 95 4.28 -4.35 -24.72
C ARG A 95 5.37 -3.90 -25.70
N ASN A 96 6.63 -4.21 -25.43
CA ASN A 96 7.75 -3.91 -26.31
C ASN A 96 8.66 -5.13 -26.45
N ARG A 97 8.33 -6.01 -27.41
CA ARG A 97 9.07 -7.28 -27.63
C ARG A 97 10.53 -7.10 -28.04
N ARG A 98 10.94 -5.88 -28.40
CA ARG A 98 12.34 -5.53 -28.70
C ARG A 98 13.15 -5.18 -27.46
N ALA A 99 12.51 -5.08 -26.29
CA ALA A 99 13.16 -4.83 -25.01
C ALA A 99 14.17 -5.94 -24.70
N ARG A 100 15.42 -5.55 -24.41
CA ARG A 100 16.46 -6.48 -23.96
C ARG A 100 16.28 -6.76 -22.46
N PRO A 101 16.61 -7.97 -21.98
CA PRO A 101 16.45 -8.33 -20.56
C PRO A 101 17.46 -7.65 -19.63
N LEU A 102 18.38 -6.82 -20.16
CA LEU A 102 19.49 -6.25 -19.39
C LEU A 102 19.03 -5.43 -18.18
N GLY A 103 17.93 -4.67 -18.28
CA GLY A 103 17.37 -3.98 -17.12
C GLY A 103 16.91 -4.92 -16.01
N PHE A 104 16.27 -6.05 -16.37
CA PHE A 104 15.84 -7.06 -15.41
C PHE A 104 17.02 -7.78 -14.75
N LEU A 105 18.05 -8.11 -15.54
CA LEU A 105 19.28 -8.73 -15.04
C LEU A 105 20.01 -7.80 -14.05
N VAL A 106 20.11 -6.50 -14.37
CA VAL A 106 20.69 -5.49 -13.47
C VAL A 106 19.86 -5.36 -12.19
N ALA A 107 18.53 -5.29 -12.30
CA ALA A 107 17.65 -5.23 -11.13
C ALA A 107 17.82 -6.44 -10.22
N THR A 108 17.81 -7.64 -10.80
CA THR A 108 17.95 -8.91 -10.06
C THR A 108 19.33 -9.01 -9.42
N GLY A 109 20.40 -8.74 -10.17
CA GLY A 109 21.77 -8.77 -9.66
C GLY A 109 22.00 -7.79 -8.51
N LEU A 110 21.55 -6.54 -8.65
CA LEU A 110 21.71 -5.53 -7.61
C LEU A 110 20.86 -5.82 -6.37
N SER A 111 19.61 -6.23 -6.54
CA SER A 111 18.76 -6.58 -5.39
C SER A 111 19.31 -7.79 -4.62
N ALA A 112 19.86 -8.78 -5.33
CA ALA A 112 20.57 -9.91 -4.72
C ALA A 112 21.82 -9.46 -3.96
N ALA A 113 22.65 -8.61 -4.57
CA ALA A 113 23.88 -8.11 -3.97
C ALA A 113 23.64 -7.19 -2.76
N ILE A 114 22.58 -6.39 -2.77
CA ILE A 114 22.26 -5.46 -1.68
C ILE A 114 21.54 -6.18 -0.54
N GLY A 115 20.44 -6.90 -0.84
CA GLY A 115 19.56 -7.46 0.19
C GLY A 115 19.30 -8.95 0.10
N GLY A 116 19.36 -9.55 -1.09
CA GLY A 116 19.08 -10.98 -1.27
C GLY A 116 20.04 -11.89 -0.51
N TRP A 117 21.32 -11.53 -0.42
CA TRP A 117 22.34 -12.31 0.28
C TRP A 117 22.01 -12.55 1.77
N TRP A 118 21.34 -11.59 2.43
CA TRP A 118 20.95 -11.70 3.83
C TRP A 118 19.97 -12.86 4.07
N TRP A 119 19.04 -13.05 3.14
CA TRP A 119 18.05 -14.14 3.20
C TRP A 119 18.70 -15.51 2.96
N VAL A 120 19.65 -15.58 2.03
CA VAL A 120 20.45 -16.80 1.81
C VAL A 120 21.29 -17.13 3.06
N ARG A 121 21.93 -16.11 3.64
CA ARG A 121 22.66 -16.24 4.91
C ARG A 121 21.77 -16.77 6.03
N ASN A 122 20.53 -16.29 6.15
CA ASN A 122 19.60 -16.79 7.17
C ASN A 122 19.33 -18.29 7.01
N VAL A 123 19.12 -18.76 5.78
CA VAL A 123 18.93 -20.20 5.51
C VAL A 123 20.19 -20.99 5.86
N ILE A 124 21.38 -20.52 5.46
CA ILE A 124 22.65 -21.22 5.72
C ILE A 124 22.97 -21.28 7.22
N VAL A 125 22.81 -20.17 7.94
CA VAL A 125 23.22 -20.04 9.34
C VAL A 125 22.16 -20.58 10.30
N HIS A 126 20.88 -20.33 10.00
CA HIS A 126 19.76 -20.60 10.91
C HIS A 126 18.82 -21.69 10.43
N GLY A 127 19.02 -22.25 9.23
CA GLY A 127 18.13 -23.26 8.64
C GLY A 127 16.74 -22.72 8.26
N ALA A 128 16.52 -21.40 8.33
CA ALA A 128 15.22 -20.77 8.13
C ALA A 128 15.35 -19.43 7.41
N ILE A 129 14.38 -19.11 6.55
CA ILE A 129 14.33 -17.82 5.85
C ILE A 129 14.11 -16.67 6.85
N GLN A 130 13.17 -16.86 7.78
CA GLN A 130 12.82 -15.92 8.84
C GLN A 130 13.05 -16.61 10.19
N PRO A 131 14.27 -16.56 10.74
CA PRO A 131 14.53 -17.13 12.06
C PRO A 131 13.68 -16.42 13.11
N SER A 132 13.10 -17.19 14.02
CA SER A 132 12.29 -16.70 15.12
C SER A 132 12.89 -17.08 16.46
N VAL A 133 12.53 -16.34 17.51
CA VAL A 133 12.77 -16.79 18.88
C VAL A 133 11.92 -18.03 19.19
N PRO A 134 12.34 -18.88 20.15
CA PRO A 134 11.48 -19.94 20.66
C PRO A 134 10.13 -19.40 21.10
N LEU A 135 9.06 -20.03 20.62
CA LEU A 135 7.69 -19.68 20.98
C LEU A 135 7.17 -20.63 22.04
N LEU A 136 6.31 -20.15 22.93
CA LEU A 136 5.59 -21.02 23.87
C LEU A 136 4.56 -21.83 23.08
N PRO A 137 4.54 -23.16 23.23
CA PRO A 137 3.57 -24.01 22.54
C PRO A 137 2.16 -23.75 23.08
N ALA A 138 1.17 -24.12 22.28
CA ALA A 138 -0.23 -24.13 22.72
C ALA A 138 -0.42 -24.98 23.98
N VAL A 139 -1.41 -24.60 24.79
CA VAL A 139 -1.80 -25.40 25.95
C VAL A 139 -2.31 -26.78 25.51
N PRO A 140 -2.08 -27.84 26.31
CA PRO A 140 -2.59 -29.18 25.98
C PRO A 140 -4.12 -29.17 25.75
N GLY A 141 -4.57 -29.85 24.70
CA GLY A 141 -5.99 -29.90 24.33
C GLY A 141 -6.48 -28.74 23.46
N PHE A 142 -5.59 -27.82 23.06
CA PHE A 142 -5.92 -26.82 22.05
C PHE A 142 -6.09 -27.44 20.66
N GLU A 143 -7.27 -27.30 20.09
CA GLU A 143 -7.58 -27.69 18.71
C GLU A 143 -8.03 -26.46 17.92
N PRO A 144 -7.28 -26.02 16.89
CA PRO A 144 -7.65 -24.84 16.12
C PRO A 144 -8.80 -25.15 15.16
N ASP A 145 -9.91 -24.43 15.27
CA ASP A 145 -10.98 -24.41 14.25
C ASP A 145 -10.58 -23.46 13.10
N PRO A 146 -10.30 -23.98 11.89
CA PRO A 146 -9.90 -23.13 10.76
C PRO A 146 -11.01 -22.18 10.33
N VAL A 147 -12.27 -22.64 10.30
CA VAL A 147 -13.39 -21.84 9.81
C VAL A 147 -13.66 -20.68 10.75
N ALA A 148 -13.72 -20.96 12.06
CA ALA A 148 -13.88 -19.91 13.07
C ALA A 148 -12.68 -18.95 13.07
N TYR A 149 -11.44 -19.45 12.94
CA TYR A 149 -10.27 -18.59 12.87
C TYR A 149 -10.35 -17.59 11.72
N TRP A 150 -10.61 -18.04 10.48
CA TRP A 150 -10.62 -17.14 9.33
C TRP A 150 -11.79 -16.15 9.36
N ARG A 151 -12.97 -16.61 9.81
CA ARG A 151 -14.21 -15.80 9.86
C ARG A 151 -14.22 -14.81 11.02
N ASP A 152 -13.84 -15.26 12.22
CA ASP A 152 -14.08 -14.53 13.46
C ASP A 152 -12.82 -13.83 13.99
N LEU A 153 -11.62 -14.28 13.61
CA LEU A 153 -10.35 -13.69 14.03
C LEU A 153 -9.63 -13.00 12.88
N PHE A 154 -9.22 -13.74 11.85
CA PHE A 154 -8.35 -13.22 10.81
C PHE A 154 -8.96 -12.05 10.05
N LEU A 155 -10.13 -12.25 9.42
CA LEU A 155 -10.71 -11.22 8.56
C LEU A 155 -11.12 -9.96 9.35
N PRO A 156 -11.83 -10.06 10.49
CA PRO A 156 -12.20 -8.87 11.28
C PRO A 156 -10.97 -8.09 11.76
N TRP A 157 -9.98 -8.77 12.34
CA TRP A 157 -8.79 -8.11 12.86
C TRP A 157 -7.89 -7.56 11.77
N LEU A 158 -7.80 -8.23 10.62
CA LEU A 158 -7.06 -7.72 9.47
C LEU A 158 -7.64 -6.37 9.02
N LEU A 159 -8.97 -6.27 8.89
CA LEU A 159 -9.64 -5.03 8.48
C LEU A 159 -9.52 -3.93 9.54
N GLU A 160 -9.80 -4.24 10.81
CA GLU A 160 -9.67 -3.30 11.92
C GLU A 160 -8.25 -2.75 12.03
N ARG A 161 -7.24 -3.62 11.98
CA ARG A 161 -5.82 -3.25 12.06
C ARG A 161 -5.26 -2.70 10.73
N TRP A 162 -6.06 -2.66 9.66
CA TRP A 162 -5.74 -1.93 8.43
C TRP A 162 -6.21 -0.49 8.52
N TRP A 163 -7.43 -0.24 9.03
CA TRP A 163 -7.99 1.11 9.13
C TRP A 163 -7.52 1.87 10.38
N GLY A 164 -7.56 1.23 11.55
CA GLY A 164 -7.21 1.86 12.81
C GLY A 164 -7.46 0.95 14.02
N SER A 165 -6.37 0.50 14.64
CA SER A 165 -6.37 -0.19 15.93
C SER A 165 -5.13 0.27 16.70
N PHE A 166 -5.37 1.22 17.60
CA PHE A 166 -4.33 2.04 18.26
C PHE A 166 -4.00 1.51 19.65
N GLY A 167 -2.95 2.08 20.27
CA GLY A 167 -2.59 1.78 21.65
C GLY A 167 -2.25 0.30 21.86
N TRP A 168 -1.40 -0.27 21.01
CA TRP A 168 -1.10 -1.71 21.02
C TRP A 168 -2.32 -2.60 20.75
N ILE A 169 -3.17 -2.20 19.80
CA ILE A 169 -4.35 -2.96 19.32
C ILE A 169 -5.57 -2.86 20.28
N ASP A 170 -5.44 -2.20 21.41
CA ASP A 170 -6.51 -2.08 22.41
C ASP A 170 -7.63 -1.12 22.02
N THR A 171 -7.40 -0.26 21.02
CA THR A 171 -8.31 0.83 20.68
C THR A 171 -8.69 0.80 19.19
N PRO A 172 -9.56 -0.14 18.77
CA PRO A 172 -10.03 -0.22 17.39
C PRO A 172 -11.01 0.91 17.05
N LEU A 173 -11.01 1.34 15.79
CA LEU A 173 -12.09 2.15 15.25
C LEU A 173 -13.43 1.40 15.33
N PRO A 174 -14.57 2.12 15.40
CA PRO A 174 -15.88 1.46 15.43
C PRO A 174 -16.07 0.53 14.22
N ARG A 175 -16.49 -0.72 14.48
CA ARG A 175 -16.62 -1.75 13.45
C ARG A 175 -17.46 -1.34 12.25
N GLY A 176 -18.58 -0.64 12.47
CA GLY A 176 -19.43 -0.15 11.37
C GLY A 176 -18.69 0.82 10.43
N LEU A 177 -17.81 1.66 10.97
CA LEU A 177 -16.97 2.57 10.18
C LEU A 177 -15.92 1.80 9.37
N VAL A 178 -15.27 0.81 9.99
CA VAL A 178 -14.30 -0.08 9.33
C VAL A 178 -14.93 -0.82 8.16
N LEU A 179 -16.13 -1.39 8.35
CA LEU A 179 -16.86 -2.11 7.31
C LEU A 179 -17.28 -1.18 6.16
N ALA A 180 -17.84 -0.02 6.47
CA ALA A 180 -18.24 0.96 5.46
C ALA A 180 -17.05 1.44 4.62
N ALA A 181 -15.93 1.76 5.26
CA ALA A 181 -14.72 2.20 4.58
C ALA A 181 -14.10 1.09 3.72
N SER A 182 -14.09 -0.15 4.22
CA SER A 182 -13.64 -1.33 3.45
C SER A 182 -14.51 -1.59 2.23
N ALA A 183 -15.83 -1.46 2.37
CA ALA A 183 -16.77 -1.61 1.27
C ALA A 183 -16.58 -0.52 0.19
N LEU A 184 -16.34 0.73 0.59
CA LEU A 184 -16.00 1.82 -0.33
C LEU A 184 -14.67 1.56 -1.05
N LEU A 185 -13.63 1.12 -0.32
CA LEU A 185 -12.35 0.76 -0.95
C LEU A 185 -12.55 -0.36 -1.98
N ALA A 186 -13.27 -1.43 -1.62
CA ALA A 186 -13.56 -2.54 -2.52
C ALA A 186 -14.37 -2.10 -3.76
N ALA A 187 -15.40 -1.27 -3.57
CA ALA A 187 -16.20 -0.72 -4.67
C ALA A 187 -15.34 0.13 -5.63
N GLY A 188 -14.38 0.90 -5.13
CA GLY A 188 -13.44 1.64 -5.97
C GLY A 188 -12.54 0.73 -6.81
N VAL A 189 -12.04 -0.37 -6.22
CA VAL A 189 -11.26 -1.39 -6.95
C VAL A 189 -12.11 -2.07 -8.03
N VAL A 190 -13.34 -2.49 -7.69
CA VAL A 190 -14.27 -3.10 -8.64
C VAL A 190 -14.59 -2.14 -9.78
N ALA A 191 -14.90 -0.87 -9.46
CA ALA A 191 -15.15 0.16 -10.46
C ALA A 191 -13.95 0.34 -11.41
N ALA A 192 -12.71 0.28 -10.91
CA ALA A 192 -11.51 0.35 -11.74
C ALA A 192 -11.35 -0.86 -12.67
N LEU A 193 -11.69 -2.08 -12.20
CA LEU A 193 -11.60 -3.31 -13.00
C LEU A 193 -12.71 -3.44 -14.05
N MET A 194 -13.90 -2.91 -13.76
CA MET A 194 -15.06 -2.94 -14.65
C MET A 194 -15.00 -1.89 -15.77
N ARG A 195 -13.97 -1.03 -15.80
CA ARG A 195 -13.80 0.00 -16.83
C ARG A 195 -13.76 -0.59 -18.24
N PRO A 196 -14.53 -0.04 -19.20
CA PRO A 196 -14.39 -0.38 -20.61
C PRO A 196 -12.97 -0.02 -21.08
N THR A 197 -12.23 -1.00 -21.59
CA THR A 197 -10.84 -0.84 -22.03
C THR A 197 -10.69 -0.22 -23.43
N GLY A 198 -11.77 0.35 -23.98
CA GLY A 198 -11.82 0.84 -25.36
C GLY A 198 -11.01 2.13 -25.55
N GLY A 199 -9.75 2.00 -25.98
CA GLY A 199 -8.90 3.12 -26.41
C GLY A 199 -8.05 3.79 -25.33
N GLU A 200 -8.09 3.34 -24.07
CA GLU A 200 -7.32 3.94 -22.97
C GLU A 200 -5.91 3.34 -22.83
N ARG A 201 -4.94 4.18 -22.44
CA ARG A 201 -3.54 3.77 -22.19
C ARG A 201 -3.36 2.86 -20.97
N VAL A 202 -4.36 2.76 -20.08
CA VAL A 202 -4.29 2.01 -18.81
C VAL A 202 -5.39 0.94 -18.78
N GLY A 203 -5.00 -0.34 -18.73
CA GLY A 203 -5.90 -1.48 -18.79
C GLY A 203 -5.95 -2.30 -17.50
N ARG A 204 -6.72 -3.41 -17.52
CA ARG A 204 -6.88 -4.32 -16.37
C ARG A 204 -5.55 -4.90 -15.85
N LEU A 205 -4.59 -5.12 -16.75
CA LEU A 205 -3.26 -5.59 -16.37
C LEU A 205 -2.48 -4.56 -15.55
N ASP A 206 -2.67 -3.25 -15.81
CA ASP A 206 -2.04 -2.19 -15.02
C ASP A 206 -2.67 -2.11 -13.62
N VAL A 207 -3.98 -2.27 -13.52
CA VAL A 207 -4.69 -2.37 -12.23
C VAL A 207 -4.19 -3.58 -11.45
N GLY A 208 -4.13 -4.76 -12.08
CA GLY A 208 -3.60 -5.98 -11.47
C GLY A 208 -2.15 -5.79 -11.00
N MET A 209 -1.33 -5.14 -11.81
CA MET A 209 0.07 -4.84 -11.49
C MET A 209 0.20 -3.90 -10.28
N LEU A 210 -0.65 -2.89 -10.15
CA LEU A 210 -0.65 -1.98 -8.98
C LEU A 210 -1.14 -2.67 -7.69
N LEU A 211 -2.06 -3.63 -7.79
CA LEU A 211 -2.58 -4.37 -6.64
C LEU A 211 -1.71 -5.57 -6.23
N LEU A 212 -0.80 -5.99 -7.11
CA LEU A 212 -0.04 -7.23 -6.93
C LEU A 212 0.75 -7.30 -5.61
N PRO A 213 1.40 -6.24 -5.09
CA PRO A 213 2.06 -6.29 -3.78
C PRO A 213 1.10 -6.66 -2.65
N THR A 214 -0.11 -6.08 -2.65
CA THR A 214 -1.15 -6.38 -1.65
C THR A 214 -1.58 -7.83 -1.78
N VAL A 215 -1.85 -8.28 -3.01
CA VAL A 215 -2.28 -9.66 -3.30
C VAL A 215 -1.23 -10.69 -2.90
N LEU A 216 0.05 -10.41 -3.14
CA LEU A 216 1.15 -11.32 -2.78
C LEU A 216 1.46 -11.29 -1.28
N THR A 217 1.27 -10.16 -0.60
CA THR A 217 1.54 -10.04 0.85
C THR A 217 0.42 -10.66 1.70
N LEU A 218 -0.83 -10.58 1.26
CA LEU A 218 -1.99 -11.12 1.96
C LEU A 218 -1.85 -12.60 2.38
N PRO A 219 -1.50 -13.55 1.49
CA PRO A 219 -1.32 -14.95 1.87
C PRO A 219 -0.11 -15.16 2.79
N VAL A 220 0.95 -14.33 2.70
CA VAL A 220 2.10 -14.40 3.62
C VAL A 220 1.65 -14.03 5.04
N VAL A 221 0.86 -12.97 5.19
CA VAL A 221 0.28 -12.57 6.48
C VAL A 221 -0.67 -13.64 7.01
N GLY A 222 -1.56 -14.14 6.14
CA GLY A 222 -2.53 -15.19 6.48
C GLY A 222 -1.86 -16.46 6.96
N TYR A 223 -0.95 -17.02 6.15
CA TYR A 223 -0.23 -18.24 6.47
C TYR A 223 0.65 -18.09 7.71
N GLY A 224 1.38 -16.97 7.84
CA GLY A 224 2.22 -16.71 8.99
C GLY A 224 1.42 -16.61 10.29
N ALA A 225 0.30 -15.88 10.27
CA ALA A 225 -0.57 -15.74 11.44
C ALA A 225 -1.26 -17.07 11.79
N TRP A 226 -1.73 -17.82 10.79
CA TRP A 226 -2.31 -19.15 11.00
C TRP A 226 -1.29 -20.11 11.62
N SER A 227 -0.06 -20.13 11.10
CA SER A 227 1.02 -20.98 11.63
C SER A 227 1.35 -20.63 13.08
N LEU A 228 1.39 -19.34 13.43
CA LEU A 228 1.57 -18.91 14.81
C LEU A 228 0.40 -19.34 15.70
N TYR A 229 -0.83 -19.22 15.21
CA TYR A 229 -2.03 -19.62 15.94
C TYR A 229 -2.05 -21.12 16.23
N THR A 230 -1.74 -21.96 15.24
CA THR A 230 -1.70 -23.41 15.42
C THR A 230 -0.56 -23.86 16.34
N LEU A 231 0.59 -23.17 16.30
CA LEU A 231 1.74 -23.48 17.15
C LEU A 231 1.56 -23.04 18.61
N THR A 232 0.98 -21.87 18.84
CA THR A 232 0.99 -21.20 20.16
C THR A 232 -0.38 -21.12 20.83
N GLY A 233 -1.46 -21.40 20.10
CA GLY A 233 -2.83 -21.15 20.54
C GLY A 233 -3.20 -19.67 20.62
N GLN A 234 -2.27 -18.77 20.27
CA GLN A 234 -2.46 -17.31 20.37
C GLN A 234 -2.62 -16.69 18.97
N PRO A 235 -3.67 -15.88 18.72
CA PRO A 235 -3.92 -15.27 17.41
C PRO A 235 -2.97 -14.08 17.15
N SER A 236 -1.69 -14.39 16.97
CA SER A 236 -0.60 -13.44 16.76
C SER A 236 -0.36 -13.17 15.26
N GLY A 237 0.25 -12.03 14.95
CA GLY A 237 0.70 -11.72 13.58
C GLY A 237 -0.39 -11.25 12.61
N ILE A 238 -1.67 -11.26 12.99
CA ILE A 238 -2.78 -10.76 12.16
C ILE A 238 -2.74 -9.23 12.11
N GLN A 239 -2.03 -8.61 11.17
CA GLN A 239 -1.93 -7.15 11.12
C GLN A 239 -2.18 -6.58 9.73
N GLY A 240 -3.24 -5.78 9.59
CA GLY A 240 -3.59 -5.12 8.33
C GLY A 240 -2.50 -4.18 7.81
N ARG A 241 -1.76 -3.53 8.70
CA ARG A 241 -0.65 -2.63 8.33
C ARG A 241 0.44 -3.28 7.46
N TYR A 242 0.58 -4.60 7.48
CA TYR A 242 1.55 -5.30 6.63
C TYR A 242 1.20 -5.19 5.14
N LEU A 243 -0.06 -4.93 4.81
CA LEU A 243 -0.52 -4.69 3.45
C LEU A 243 -0.21 -3.26 2.95
N PHE A 244 0.32 -2.38 3.79
CA PHE A 244 0.64 -1.00 3.38
C PHE A 244 1.79 -0.91 2.37
N ALA A 245 2.57 -1.98 2.19
CA ALA A 245 3.50 -2.09 1.08
C ALA A 245 2.79 -1.89 -0.28
N GLY A 246 1.52 -2.27 -0.42
CA GLY A 246 0.71 -2.04 -1.62
C GLY A 246 -0.19 -0.79 -1.57
N LEU A 247 -0.08 0.05 -0.53
CA LEU A 247 -1.03 1.15 -0.28
C LEU A 247 -1.11 2.16 -1.42
N VAL A 248 0.04 2.53 -2.01
CA VAL A 248 0.07 3.46 -3.15
C VAL A 248 -0.69 2.89 -4.35
N GLY A 249 -0.49 1.61 -4.66
CA GLY A 249 -1.21 0.93 -5.73
C GLY A 249 -2.71 0.89 -5.49
N ILE A 250 -3.14 0.56 -4.26
CA ILE A 250 -4.55 0.61 -3.85
C ILE A 250 -5.12 2.03 -4.04
N ALA A 251 -4.42 3.05 -3.53
CA ALA A 251 -4.88 4.43 -3.59
C ALA A 251 -5.06 4.92 -5.04
N VAL A 252 -4.08 4.62 -5.92
CA VAL A 252 -4.15 4.94 -7.35
C VAL A 252 -5.31 4.22 -8.02
N VAL A 253 -5.51 2.92 -7.75
CA VAL A 253 -6.59 2.13 -8.34
C VAL A 253 -7.96 2.62 -7.90
N VAL A 254 -8.15 2.88 -6.60
CA VAL A 254 -9.42 3.40 -6.05
C VAL A 254 -9.71 4.79 -6.60
N ALA A 255 -8.72 5.68 -6.60
CA ALA A 255 -8.84 7.02 -7.17
C ALA A 255 -9.20 6.97 -8.65
N ALA A 256 -8.51 6.10 -9.40
CA ALA A 256 -8.84 5.85 -10.80
C ALA A 256 -10.30 5.42 -10.89
N GLY A 257 -10.73 4.36 -10.21
CA GLY A 257 -12.11 3.83 -10.23
C GLY A 257 -13.18 4.91 -10.08
N TYR A 258 -13.04 5.77 -9.07
CA TYR A 258 -14.03 6.80 -8.74
C TYR A 258 -13.92 8.10 -9.54
N ALA A 259 -12.78 8.44 -10.14
CA ALA A 259 -12.51 9.76 -10.74
C ALA A 259 -13.53 10.20 -11.81
N ARG A 260 -14.25 9.26 -12.45
CA ARG A 260 -15.29 9.55 -13.44
C ARG A 260 -16.71 9.59 -12.88
N MET A 261 -16.93 9.03 -11.70
CA MET A 261 -18.26 8.89 -11.11
C MET A 261 -18.60 10.09 -10.22
N LEU A 262 -17.57 10.73 -9.65
CA LEU A 262 -17.74 11.76 -8.63
C LEU A 262 -16.81 12.94 -8.94
N PRO A 263 -17.30 14.03 -9.55
CA PRO A 263 -16.48 15.21 -9.81
C PRO A 263 -15.98 15.88 -8.51
N TRP A 264 -16.59 15.57 -7.37
CA TRP A 264 -16.21 16.10 -6.04
C TRP A 264 -15.38 15.12 -5.22
N LEU A 265 -14.89 14.04 -5.85
CA LEU A 265 -14.12 12.99 -5.20
C LEU A 265 -12.91 13.51 -4.39
N PRO A 266 -12.12 14.51 -4.83
CA PRO A 266 -11.03 15.06 -4.01
C PRO A 266 -11.55 15.66 -2.69
N ALA A 267 -12.64 16.42 -2.74
CA ALA A 267 -13.24 17.02 -1.54
C ALA A 267 -13.80 15.93 -0.61
N LEU A 268 -14.47 14.91 -1.17
CA LEU A 268 -14.97 13.77 -0.41
C LEU A 268 -13.85 12.95 0.24
N ALA A 269 -12.75 12.72 -0.48
CA ALA A 269 -11.58 12.02 0.05
C ALA A 269 -10.96 12.78 1.24
N LEU A 270 -10.93 14.11 1.18
CA LEU A 270 -10.40 14.95 2.26
C LEU A 270 -11.35 15.04 3.44
N VAL A 271 -12.67 15.13 3.21
CA VAL A 271 -13.68 15.06 4.27
C VAL A 271 -13.62 13.69 4.95
N ALA A 272 -13.54 12.61 4.18
CA ALA A 272 -13.35 11.26 4.72
C ALA A 272 -12.04 11.14 5.50
N ALA A 273 -10.94 11.71 4.99
CA ALA A 273 -9.66 11.73 5.69
C ALA A 273 -9.75 12.50 7.00
N ALA A 274 -10.30 13.71 6.99
CA ALA A 274 -10.49 14.52 8.18
C ALA A 274 -11.36 13.79 9.21
N TRP A 275 -12.49 13.24 8.78
CA TRP A 275 -13.40 12.46 9.62
C TRP A 275 -12.70 11.25 10.25
N MET A 276 -12.05 10.41 9.45
CA MET A 276 -11.31 9.24 9.91
C MET A 276 -10.24 9.61 10.93
N ASN A 277 -9.51 10.70 10.68
CA ASN A 277 -8.48 11.19 11.58
C ASN A 277 -9.04 11.76 12.89
N ILE A 278 -10.15 12.50 12.84
CA ILE A 278 -10.85 12.98 14.03
C ILE A 278 -11.32 11.78 14.87
N ARG A 279 -11.94 10.77 14.23
CA ARG A 279 -12.38 9.55 14.91
C ARG A 279 -11.20 8.84 15.56
N ALA A 280 -10.09 8.67 14.85
CA ALA A 280 -8.89 8.05 15.42
C ALA A 280 -8.36 8.79 16.66
N VAL A 281 -8.28 10.12 16.57
CA VAL A 281 -7.81 10.98 17.66
C VAL A 281 -8.75 10.92 18.87
N VAL A 282 -10.07 10.99 18.66
CA VAL A 282 -11.08 10.85 19.73
C VAL A 282 -11.03 9.47 20.38
N THR A 283 -10.77 8.42 19.60
CA THR A 283 -10.73 7.05 20.11
C THR A 283 -9.47 6.82 20.96
N TRP A 284 -8.30 7.35 20.55
CA TRP A 284 -7.01 7.03 21.19
C TRP A 284 -6.52 8.05 22.24
N SER A 285 -6.97 9.30 22.20
CA SER A 285 -6.35 10.34 23.01
C SER A 285 -6.68 10.24 24.51
N PRO A 286 -5.65 10.19 25.39
CA PRO A 286 -5.85 10.34 26.83
C PRO A 286 -6.10 11.79 27.26
N TRP A 287 -5.97 12.76 26.34
CA TRP A 287 -6.07 14.19 26.61
C TRP A 287 -7.52 14.69 26.59
N SER A 288 -7.80 15.69 27.42
CA SER A 288 -9.12 16.34 27.50
C SER A 288 -9.61 16.86 26.14
N GLY A 289 -10.93 16.94 25.95
CA GLY A 289 -11.57 17.36 24.70
C GLY A 289 -11.09 18.71 24.13
N ARG A 290 -10.55 19.60 24.98
CA ARG A 290 -9.97 20.89 24.55
C ARG A 290 -8.64 20.76 23.81
N ILE A 291 -7.75 19.87 24.26
CA ILE A 291 -6.47 19.58 23.59
C ILE A 291 -6.74 18.84 22.28
N LEU A 292 -7.73 17.96 22.28
CA LEU A 292 -8.20 17.28 21.09
C LEU A 292 -8.77 18.22 20.03
N ALA A 293 -9.53 19.23 20.45
CA ALA A 293 -10.04 20.26 19.56
C ALA A 293 -8.89 21.04 18.89
N VAL A 294 -7.86 21.41 19.64
CA VAL A 294 -6.68 22.12 19.11
C VAL A 294 -5.92 21.25 18.09
N GLY A 295 -5.64 19.98 18.42
CA GLY A 295 -4.99 19.05 17.49
C GLY A 295 -5.82 18.76 16.24
N GLY A 296 -7.15 18.67 16.39
CA GLY A 296 -8.10 18.56 15.28
C GLY A 296 -8.07 19.78 14.36
N VAL A 297 -8.07 20.99 14.92
CA VAL A 297 -7.96 22.25 14.17
C VAL A 297 -6.62 22.31 13.41
N VAL A 298 -5.49 22.00 14.05
CA VAL A 298 -4.18 21.97 13.39
C VAL A 298 -4.18 20.99 12.21
N ARG A 299 -4.76 19.79 12.38
CA ARG A 299 -4.88 18.80 11.29
C ARG A 299 -5.77 19.28 10.15
N ILE A 300 -6.91 19.90 10.44
CA ILE A 300 -7.80 20.48 9.42
C ILE A 300 -7.05 21.56 8.64
N VAL A 301 -6.32 22.45 9.33
CA VAL A 301 -5.50 23.49 8.69
C VAL A 301 -4.45 22.88 7.77
N PHE A 302 -3.72 21.86 8.21
CA PHE A 302 -2.75 21.16 7.36
C PHE A 302 -3.40 20.48 6.15
N ALA A 303 -4.55 19.83 6.33
CA ALA A 303 -5.29 19.19 5.23
C ALA A 303 -5.78 20.22 4.20
N VAL A 304 -6.34 21.34 4.67
CA VAL A 304 -6.79 22.46 3.81
C VAL A 304 -5.61 23.12 3.10
N ALA A 305 -4.49 23.34 3.79
CA ALA A 305 -3.27 23.88 3.19
C ALA A 305 -2.69 22.95 2.12
N THR A 306 -2.62 21.65 2.41
CA THR A 306 -2.18 20.62 1.46
C THR A 306 -3.08 20.60 0.23
N LEU A 307 -4.40 20.67 0.42
CA LEU A 307 -5.36 20.76 -0.68
C LEU A 307 -5.18 22.02 -1.50
N ALA A 308 -5.04 23.18 -0.85
CA ALA A 308 -4.87 24.46 -1.54
C ALA A 308 -3.58 24.46 -2.37
N VAL A 309 -2.49 23.89 -1.86
CA VAL A 309 -1.24 23.70 -2.60
C VAL A 309 -1.46 22.76 -3.78
N ALA A 310 -2.08 21.60 -3.55
CA ALA A 310 -2.32 20.61 -4.60
C ALA A 310 -3.23 21.15 -5.72
N LEU A 311 -4.29 21.89 -5.37
CA LEU A 311 -5.18 22.55 -6.33
C LEU A 311 -4.48 23.68 -7.09
N ARG A 312 -3.56 24.42 -6.45
CA ARG A 312 -2.73 25.43 -7.14
C ARG A 312 -1.80 24.78 -8.16
N PHE A 313 -1.17 23.66 -7.81
CA PHE A 313 -0.32 22.91 -8.74
C PHE A 313 -1.12 22.34 -9.92
N ALA A 314 -2.32 21.83 -9.68
CA ALA A 314 -3.21 21.37 -10.75
C ALA A 314 -3.75 22.52 -11.63
N ALA A 315 -3.87 23.74 -11.08
CA ALA A 315 -4.32 24.91 -11.84
C ALA A 315 -3.21 25.61 -12.63
N CYS A 316 -1.93 25.22 -12.46
CA CYS A 316 -0.83 25.79 -13.23
C CYS A 316 -0.83 25.19 -14.65
N PRO A 317 -1.00 26.01 -15.71
CA PRO A 317 -0.94 25.49 -17.07
C PRO A 317 0.45 24.91 -17.34
N HIS A 318 0.49 23.64 -17.77
CA HIS A 318 1.73 23.02 -18.23
C HIS A 318 2.29 23.82 -19.41
N PRO A 319 3.61 24.13 -19.44
CA PRO A 319 4.22 24.77 -20.58
C PRO A 319 4.03 23.88 -21.81
N VAL A 320 3.35 24.41 -22.83
CA VAL A 320 3.21 23.76 -24.14
C VAL A 320 4.63 23.52 -24.66
N PRO A 321 5.03 22.27 -24.98
CA PRO A 321 6.33 22.04 -25.58
C PRO A 321 6.40 22.82 -26.90
N PRO A 322 7.50 23.55 -27.17
CA PRO A 322 7.63 24.32 -28.40
C PRO A 322 7.44 23.41 -29.61
N GLY A 323 6.61 23.87 -30.54
CA GLY A 323 6.01 23.07 -31.59
C GLY A 323 7.00 22.34 -32.49
N ARG A 324 6.55 21.19 -33.01
CA ARG A 324 6.95 20.75 -34.35
C ARG A 324 6.03 21.43 -35.35
N GLU A 325 6.39 22.64 -35.75
CA GLU A 325 6.03 23.16 -37.07
C GLU A 325 7.13 22.75 -38.04
N SER A 326 6.89 21.67 -38.78
CA SER A 326 7.34 21.40 -40.15
C SER A 326 6.75 20.06 -40.61
#